data_AF-G1UNE7-F1
#
_entry.id   AF-G1UNE7-F1
#
_cell.length_a   1.000
_cell.length_b   1.000
_cell.length_c   1.000
_cell.angle_alpha   90.00
_cell.angle_beta   90.00
_cell.angle_gamma   90.00
#
_symmetry.space_group_name_H-M   'P 1'
#
loop_
_entity.id
_entity.type
_entity.pdbx_description
1 polymer ?
#
loop_
_entity_poly.entity_id
_entity_poly.type
_entity_poly.pdbx_seq_one_letter_code
_entity_poly.pdbx_strand_id
1 'polypeptide(L)'
;MPIHDTLLAKLAEAEERIRQLESDNRKLRRMLLAHEQELGMLECGHYVVTSDGWNGPYHNQKQALEQGKDFSQEDFSLTVEIVARHEAQEQPDDNAGLYTPWTMTPPARVAA
;
A
#
# COMPACT_ATOMS: atom_id res chain seq x y z
N MET A 1 -16.03 -44.29 -4.05
CA MET A 1 -16.43 -42.87 -3.87
C MET A 1 -15.21 -42.00 -4.16
N PRO A 2 -15.07 -41.42 -5.36
CA PRO A 2 -13.90 -40.61 -5.73
C PRO A 2 -14.17 -39.09 -5.71
N ILE A 3 -15.43 -38.67 -5.82
CA ILE A 3 -15.82 -37.25 -5.95
C ILE A 3 -15.64 -36.51 -4.61
N HIS A 4 -16.03 -37.15 -3.51
CA HIS A 4 -15.91 -36.57 -2.16
C HIS A 4 -14.44 -36.28 -1.81
N ASP A 5 -13.54 -37.23 -2.06
CA ASP A 5 -12.11 -37.07 -1.77
C ASP A 5 -11.46 -36.00 -2.65
N THR A 6 -11.92 -35.86 -3.90
CA THR A 6 -11.47 -34.80 -4.80
C THR A 6 -11.92 -33.41 -4.33
N LEU A 7 -13.14 -33.30 -3.79
CA LEU A 7 -13.66 -32.04 -3.23
C LEU A 7 -12.92 -31.65 -1.95
N LEU A 8 -12.63 -32.62 -1.07
CA LEU A 8 -11.83 -32.38 0.13
C LEU A 8 -10.41 -31.94 -0.20
N ALA A 9 -9.78 -32.54 -1.22
CA ALA A 9 -8.44 -32.14 -1.65
C ALA A 9 -8.42 -30.69 -2.19
N LYS A 10 -9.41 -30.31 -3.01
CA LYS A 10 -9.55 -28.94 -3.51
C LYS A 10 -9.85 -27.92 -2.41
N LEU A 11 -10.62 -28.31 -1.40
CA LEU A 11 -10.87 -27.47 -0.23
C LEU A 11 -9.58 -27.21 0.55
N ALA A 12 -8.80 -28.25 0.82
CA ALA A 12 -7.52 -28.12 1.51
C ALA A 12 -6.52 -27.24 0.74
N GLU A 13 -6.46 -27.38 -0.60
CA GLU A 13 -5.64 -26.53 -1.45
C GLU A 13 -6.08 -25.06 -1.40
N ALA A 14 -7.39 -24.80 -1.45
CA ALA A 14 -7.93 -23.45 -1.35
C ALA A 14 -7.66 -22.81 0.02
N GLU A 15 -7.80 -23.57 1.10
CA GLU A 15 -7.50 -23.12 2.47
C GLU A 15 -6.01 -22.78 2.67
N GLU A 16 -5.11 -23.57 2.08
CA GLU A 16 -3.68 -23.25 2.09
C GLU A 16 -3.38 -21.98 1.29
N ARG A 17 -3.99 -21.84 0.12
CA ARG A 17 -3.85 -20.63 -0.71
C ARG A 17 -4.35 -19.39 0.02
N ILE A 18 -5.47 -19.47 0.74
CA ILE A 18 -5.99 -18.37 1.55
C ILE A 18 -4.98 -18.00 2.64
N ARG A 19 -4.45 -18.98 3.39
CA ARG A 19 -3.45 -18.73 4.43
C ARG A 19 -2.20 -18.04 3.89
N GLN A 20 -1.73 -18.45 2.71
CA GLN A 20 -0.59 -17.83 2.04
C GLN A 20 -0.91 -16.36 1.69
N LEU A 21 -2.05 -16.10 1.04
CA LEU A 21 -2.46 -14.75 0.67
C LEU A 21 -2.64 -13.83 1.88
N GLU A 22 -3.17 -14.34 2.99
CA GLU A 22 -3.29 -13.56 4.23
C GLU A 22 -1.91 -13.24 4.84
N SER A 23 -0.98 -14.19 4.77
CA SER A 23 0.41 -13.96 5.20
C SER A 23 1.08 -12.88 4.37
N ASP A 24 0.94 -12.96 3.05
CA ASP A 24 1.46 -11.98 2.12
C ASP A 24 0.81 -10.61 2.35
N ASN A 25 -0.51 -10.55 2.57
CA ASN A 25 -1.20 -9.31 2.90
C ASN A 25 -0.67 -8.67 4.19
N ARG A 26 -0.42 -9.45 5.25
CA ARG A 26 0.20 -8.95 6.48
C ARG A 26 1.62 -8.44 6.25
N LYS A 27 2.38 -9.06 5.35
CA LYS A 27 3.72 -8.58 4.98
C LYS A 27 3.63 -7.26 4.21
N LEU A 28 2.77 -7.17 3.21
CA LEU A 28 2.55 -5.96 2.42
C LEU A 28 2.09 -4.79 3.29
N ARG A 29 1.17 -5.01 4.24
CA ARG A 29 0.75 -3.97 5.19
C ARG A 29 1.90 -3.43 6.05
N ARG A 30 2.82 -4.30 6.49
CA ARG A 30 4.01 -3.87 7.25
C ARG A 30 4.98 -3.08 6.40
N MET A 31 5.18 -3.49 5.13
CA MET A 31 6.01 -2.74 4.19
C MET A 31 5.41 -1.37 3.90
N LEU A 32 4.10 -1.29 3.67
CA LEU A 32 3.39 -0.04 3.45
C LEU A 32 3.57 0.92 4.63
N LEU A 33 3.37 0.44 5.85
CA LEU A 33 3.55 1.25 7.07
C LEU A 33 5.00 1.78 7.19
N ALA A 34 6.00 0.95 6.86
CA ALA A 34 7.39 1.38 6.86
C ALA A 34 7.65 2.49 5.82
N HIS A 35 7.12 2.34 4.61
CA HIS A 35 7.23 3.37 3.57
C HIS A 35 6.49 4.66 3.92
N GLU A 36 5.32 4.58 4.56
CA GLU A 36 4.61 5.77 5.07
C GLU A 36 5.43 6.50 6.13
N GLN A 37 6.08 5.76 7.03
CA GLN A 37 6.97 6.34 8.04
C GLN A 37 8.20 6.99 7.40
N GLU A 38 8.82 6.34 6.41
CA GLU A 38 9.93 6.91 5.62
C GLU A 38 9.51 8.21 4.93
N LEU A 39 8.36 8.20 4.24
CA LEU A 39 7.79 9.39 3.60
C LEU A 39 7.59 10.53 4.60
N GLY A 40 7.13 10.21 5.82
CA GLY A 40 6.94 11.16 6.92
C GLY A 40 8.22 11.83 7.43
N MET A 41 9.40 11.28 7.13
CA MET A 41 10.70 11.84 7.49
C MET A 41 11.37 12.67 6.38
N LEU A 42 10.89 12.58 5.13
CA LEU A 42 11.48 13.29 3.98
C LEU A 42 11.24 14.81 4.00
N GLU A 43 12.16 15.62 3.51
CA GLU A 43 11.87 17.05 3.35
C GLU A 43 10.78 17.29 2.29
N CYS A 44 10.09 18.44 2.34
CA CYS A 44 9.11 18.78 1.31
C CYS A 44 9.79 19.00 -0.05
N GLY A 45 9.18 18.49 -1.11
CA GLY A 45 9.74 18.55 -2.45
C GLY A 45 9.32 17.39 -3.33
N HIS A 46 9.91 17.32 -4.52
CA HIS A 46 9.65 16.26 -5.49
C HIS A 46 10.74 15.20 -5.39
N TYR A 47 10.35 13.93 -5.29
CA TYR A 47 11.28 12.82 -5.24
C TYR A 47 11.11 11.90 -6.44
N VAL A 48 12.22 11.33 -6.89
CA VAL A 48 12.24 10.20 -7.81
C VAL A 48 12.39 8.92 -6.99
N VAL A 49 11.39 8.05 -7.06
CA VAL A 49 11.43 6.75 -6.36
C VAL A 49 12.12 5.72 -7.25
N THR A 50 13.16 5.09 -6.72
CA THR A 50 13.92 4.01 -7.35
C THR A 50 13.92 2.76 -6.47
N SER A 51 14.43 1.64 -6.99
CA SER A 51 14.64 0.41 -6.20
C SER A 51 15.52 0.66 -4.96
N ASP A 52 16.41 1.64 -5.05
CA ASP A 52 17.41 1.94 -4.02
C ASP A 52 16.92 3.00 -3.02
N GLY A 53 15.76 3.62 -3.28
CA GLY A 53 15.08 4.52 -2.34
C GLY A 53 14.56 5.82 -2.97
N TRP A 54 14.55 6.87 -2.15
CA TRP A 54 13.99 8.18 -2.49
C TRP A 54 15.11 9.15 -2.90
N ASN A 55 15.06 9.68 -4.13
CA ASN A 55 16.07 10.60 -4.66
C ASN A 55 15.49 12.02 -4.76
N GLY A 56 16.06 12.98 -4.03
CA GLY A 56 15.54 14.35 -3.90
C GLY A 56 15.91 14.98 -2.55
N PRO A 57 15.26 16.07 -2.12
CA PRO A 57 14.14 16.75 -2.79
C PRO A 57 14.58 17.59 -4.00
N TYR A 58 13.78 17.54 -5.07
CA TYR A 58 13.87 18.46 -6.20
C TYR A 58 12.84 19.59 -6.05
N HIS A 59 13.20 20.76 -6.58
CA HIS A 59 12.40 21.97 -6.42
C HIS A 59 11.08 21.90 -7.20
N ASN A 60 11.06 21.22 -8.35
CA ASN A 60 9.86 21.04 -9.15
C ASN A 60 9.86 19.69 -9.89
N GLN A 61 8.67 19.28 -10.34
CA GLN A 61 8.48 18.04 -11.09
C GLN A 61 9.34 17.94 -12.35
N LYS A 62 9.59 19.06 -13.04
CA LYS A 62 10.40 19.06 -14.27
C LYS A 62 11.85 18.69 -13.98
N GLN A 63 12.41 19.21 -12.89
CA GLN A 63 13.76 18.87 -12.43
C GLN A 63 13.82 17.40 -12.01
N ALA A 64 12.81 16.90 -11.28
CA ALA A 64 12.72 15.49 -10.92
C ALA A 64 12.63 14.57 -12.15
N LEU A 65 11.87 14.96 -13.18
CA LEU A 65 11.78 14.23 -14.45
C LEU A 65 13.11 14.20 -15.22
N GLU A 66 13.81 15.34 -15.28
CA GLU A 66 15.09 15.44 -15.97
C GLU A 66 16.15 14.57 -15.30
N GLN A 67 16.26 14.64 -13.97
CA GLN A 67 17.17 13.80 -13.18
C GLN A 67 16.71 12.32 -13.16
N GLY A 68 15.40 12.08 -13.22
CA GLY A 68 14.77 10.75 -13.30
C GLY A 68 15.18 9.94 -14.52
N LYS A 69 15.56 10.61 -15.62
CA LYS A 69 16.01 9.95 -16.85
C LYS A 69 17.32 9.19 -16.67
N ASP A 70 18.17 9.63 -15.75
CA ASP A 70 19.44 8.97 -15.49
C ASP A 70 19.21 7.63 -14.78
N PHE A 71 18.23 7.57 -13.87
CA PHE A 71 17.82 6.33 -13.18
C PHE A 71 17.09 5.33 -14.09
N SER A 72 16.41 5.80 -15.14
CA SER A 72 15.72 4.93 -16.10
C SER A 72 16.66 4.22 -17.08
N GLN A 73 17.92 4.65 -17.18
CA GLN A 73 18.89 4.10 -18.13
C GLN A 73 19.71 2.94 -17.54
N GLU A 74 19.80 2.83 -16.21
CA GLU A 74 20.67 1.83 -15.58
C GLU A 74 20.03 0.45 -15.43
N ASP A 75 18.70 0.31 -15.29
CA ASP A 75 18.07 -1.02 -15.21
C ASP A 75 16.63 -1.07 -15.75
N PHE A 76 16.37 -2.10 -16.58
CA PHE A 76 15.08 -2.39 -17.18
C PHE A 76 14.01 -2.60 -16.09
N SER A 77 12.98 -1.73 -16.06
CA SER A 77 11.79 -1.77 -15.19
C SER A 77 11.81 -0.87 -13.93
N LEU A 78 12.52 0.26 -13.95
CA LEU A 78 12.21 1.33 -13.00
C LEU A 78 10.93 2.07 -13.39
N THR A 79 9.84 1.81 -12.67
CA THR A 79 8.68 2.71 -12.65
C THR A 79 9.12 3.99 -11.92
N VAL A 80 9.54 4.99 -12.68
CA VAL A 80 9.88 6.32 -12.14
C VAL A 80 8.58 6.97 -11.69
N GLU A 81 8.27 6.84 -10.40
CA GLU A 81 7.17 7.57 -9.77
C GLU A 81 7.72 8.86 -9.16
N ILE A 82 7.09 9.98 -9.52
CA ILE A 82 7.42 11.28 -8.94
C ILE A 82 6.40 11.59 -7.87
N VAL A 83 6.86 11.55 -6.62
CA VAL A 83 6.04 11.83 -5.46
C VAL A 83 6.36 13.23 -4.96
N ALA A 84 5.33 14.05 -4.81
CA ALA A 84 5.46 15.39 -4.25
C ALA A 84 4.99 15.37 -2.79
N ARG A 85 5.94 15.51 -1.85
CA ARG A 85 5.60 15.71 -0.44
C ARG A 85 5.30 17.19 -0.22
N HIS A 86 4.06 17.48 0.14
CA HIS A 86 3.63 18.79 0.60
C HIS A 86 3.52 18.75 2.13
N GLU A 87 3.71 19.89 2.81
CA GLU A 87 3.24 19.99 4.19
C GLU A 87 1.75 19.68 4.20
N ALA A 88 1.31 18.82 5.12
CA ALA A 88 -0.10 18.55 5.31
C ALA A 88 -0.75 19.88 5.71
N GLN A 89 -1.32 20.58 4.73
CA GLN A 89 -2.30 21.60 5.02
C GLN A 89 -3.43 20.83 5.71
N GLU A 90 -3.74 21.14 6.97
CA GLU A 90 -4.93 20.62 7.66
C GLU A 90 -6.11 20.84 6.70
N GLN A 91 -6.50 19.79 5.98
CA GLN A 91 -7.80 19.80 5.33
C GLN A 91 -8.78 19.81 6.49
N PRO A 92 -9.71 20.78 6.55
CA PRO A 92 -10.84 20.63 7.46
C PRO A 92 -11.43 19.25 7.17
N ASP A 93 -11.63 18.46 8.22
CA ASP A 93 -12.17 17.12 8.10
C ASP A 93 -13.61 17.24 7.54
N ASP A 94 -13.73 17.18 6.21
CA ASP A 94 -15.01 17.19 5.51
C ASP A 94 -15.87 15.97 5.91
N ASN A 95 -15.29 15.00 6.63
CA ASN A 95 -15.96 13.83 7.19
C ASN A 95 -16.28 13.94 8.70
N ALA A 96 -16.03 15.09 9.35
CA ALA A 96 -16.37 15.30 10.76
C ALA A 96 -17.88 15.12 11.07
N GLY A 97 -18.74 15.11 10.04
CA GLY A 97 -20.18 14.82 10.13
C GLY A 97 -20.61 13.39 9.77
N LEU A 98 -19.72 12.53 9.25
CA LEU A 98 -20.05 11.18 8.76
C LEU A 98 -19.89 10.07 9.82
N TYR A 99 -19.21 10.36 10.93
CA TYR A 99 -19.14 9.45 12.07
C TYR A 99 -20.41 9.58 12.93
N THR A 100 -21.49 8.94 12.49
CA THR A 100 -22.59 8.59 13.40
C THR A 100 -22.23 7.28 14.13
N PRO A 101 -22.53 7.14 15.44
CA PRO A 101 -22.02 6.05 16.28
C PRO A 101 -22.67 4.67 16.04
N TRP A 102 -23.44 4.48 14.96
CA TRP A 102 -24.32 3.31 14.80
C TRP A 102 -23.75 2.16 13.95
N THR A 103 -22.53 2.26 13.42
CA THR A 103 -21.87 1.15 12.69
C THR A 103 -21.07 0.20 13.58
N MET A 104 -21.07 0.39 14.90
CA MET A 104 -20.41 -0.47 15.89
C MET A 104 -21.36 -1.41 16.64
N THR A 105 -22.41 -1.90 16.00
CA THR A 105 -23.18 -3.04 16.52
C THR A 105 -22.75 -4.32 15.79
N PRO A 106 -21.97 -5.22 16.40
CA PRO A 106 -21.77 -6.54 15.81
C PRO A 106 -23.13 -7.26 15.74
N PRO A 107 -23.44 -8.02 14.67
CA PRO A 107 -24.69 -8.77 14.64
C PRO A 107 -24.69 -9.75 15.82
N ALA A 108 -25.77 -9.72 16.61
CA ALA A 108 -25.98 -10.66 17.69
C ALA A 108 -25.92 -12.10 17.13
N ARG A 109 -25.12 -12.96 17.76
CA ARG A 109 -25.16 -14.41 17.51
C ARG A 109 -26.59 -14.88 17.76
N VAL A 110 -27.30 -15.30 16.71
CA VAL A 110 -28.56 -16.02 16.88
C VAL A 110 -28.21 -17.46 17.24
N ALA A 111 -28.22 -17.73 18.54
CA ALA A 111 -28.34 -19.07 19.09
C ALA A 111 -29.83 -19.35 19.32
N ALA A 112 -30.36 -20.37 18.64
CA ALA A 112 -31.50 -21.25 18.96
C ALA A 112 -32.19 -21.69 17.67
#